data_AF-A0A8T0H6J3-F1
#
_entry.id   AF-A0A8T0H6J3-F1
#
_cell.length_a   1.000
_cell.length_b   1.000
_cell.length_c   1.000
_cell.angle_alpha   90.00
_cell.angle_beta   90.00
_cell.angle_gamma   90.00
#
_symmetry.space_group_name_H-M   'P 1'
#
loop_
_entity.id
_entity.type
_entity.pdbx_description
1 polymer ?
#
loop_
_entity_poly.entity_id
_entity_poly.type
_entity_poly.pdbx_seq_one_letter_code
_entity_poly.pdbx_strand_id
1 'polypeptide(L)'
;MCESLSNSGELSLRWYGTVLPYFCARVYGRFLVLARAAWELCGSGGERVEADYAIGIMAKKQSFSFPILEIKDITSYLLADAGIVLEEQHLVKPTMEAVWPVYENLVVIVMGMTREELHQPAFHVMEKLRYPELHEEFVGNLATIPAIRKLMAVTGVHDFSMMDLFKPESKRTITNLSAIINLLKFKLGKEFASAPVLEKRDRTLALIEQTEERLAALNTEIEAIEADRRAQQPAVQLLETETKELHQEIQVLNKQHGAINTDIRALKQEGVAVADEISAEKFSLLQLKDEQERLKSQIVQSPQKLQRSLAEKKATLISTKASAEESQQLLNFWKDKLEAYSKAEKKLKKLLGMLDEIDKLWIKQKATIKEKKAFKAQVKSIEEEIESLDTELSQLKFQEKHWQDLMEKLEQQGPKKLQEAKRELNESKASCLPVLARIEERGAAILKAEEQVKEIREKLDVMHKKKDNTIARGEATVQKIMKEVCSSPSSILHESSERFSSV
;
A
#
# COMPACT_ATOMS: atom_id res chain seq x y z
N MET A 1 77.80 13.58 -8.84
CA MET A 1 77.06 14.79 -8.44
C MET A 1 77.21 14.94 -6.93
N CYS A 2 78.31 15.43 -6.36
CA CYS A 2 79.45 16.19 -6.91
C CYS A 2 79.06 17.52 -7.57
N GLU A 3 79.36 18.59 -6.82
CA GLU A 3 79.76 19.95 -7.18
C GLU A 3 78.99 20.96 -6.32
N SER A 4 79.57 21.95 -5.65
CA SER A 4 80.90 22.28 -5.08
C SER A 4 80.90 23.81 -4.89
N LEU A 5 81.92 24.39 -4.23
CA LEU A 5 82.01 25.79 -3.78
C LEU A 5 81.15 26.06 -2.52
N SER A 6 81.68 26.25 -1.32
CA SER A 6 83.06 26.54 -0.86
C SER A 6 83.70 27.78 -1.48
N ASN A 7 83.84 28.83 -0.68
CA ASN A 7 84.73 29.95 -1.01
C ASN A 7 85.29 30.57 0.27
N SER A 8 86.29 29.91 0.85
CA SER A 8 87.16 30.47 1.89
C SER A 8 88.09 31.50 1.25
N GLY A 9 88.13 32.72 1.78
CA GLY A 9 88.95 33.82 1.26
C GLY A 9 89.62 34.60 2.37
N GLU A 10 90.73 34.08 2.90
CA GLU A 10 91.67 34.87 3.69
C GLU A 10 92.23 36.02 2.82
N LEU A 11 92.39 37.23 3.37
CA LEU A 11 93.26 38.22 2.77
C LEU A 11 93.97 39.06 3.83
N SER A 12 95.29 38.85 3.89
CA SER A 12 96.21 39.49 4.83
C SER A 12 96.51 40.96 4.49
N LEU A 13 97.04 41.64 5.50
CA LEU A 13 97.63 42.97 5.52
C LEU A 13 98.61 43.30 4.37
N ARG A 14 98.75 44.62 4.13
CA ARG A 14 99.73 45.34 3.28
C ARG A 14 99.48 45.22 1.76
N TRP A 15 99.57 46.29 0.96
CA TRP A 15 100.52 47.42 1.04
C TRP A 15 99.92 48.82 0.78
N TYR A 16 100.77 49.84 0.96
CA TYR A 16 100.52 51.28 0.79
C TYR A 16 100.02 51.71 -0.60
N GLY A 17 99.24 52.80 -0.66
CA GLY A 17 99.11 53.62 -1.88
C GLY A 17 97.99 54.66 -1.85
N THR A 18 98.35 55.95 -1.71
CA THR A 18 97.63 57.16 -2.20
C THR A 18 96.08 57.18 -2.28
N VAL A 19 95.43 58.11 -1.57
CA VAL A 19 94.80 59.33 -2.15
C VAL A 19 94.10 60.16 -1.07
N LEU A 20 94.70 61.29 -0.73
CA LEU A 20 94.13 62.61 -0.37
C LEU A 20 95.34 63.57 -0.36
N PRO A 21 95.25 64.84 -0.81
CA PRO A 21 94.34 65.82 -0.21
C PRO A 21 93.74 66.85 -1.19
N TYR A 22 92.41 66.85 -1.36
CA TYR A 22 91.69 67.90 -2.08
C TYR A 22 91.09 68.96 -1.14
N PHE A 23 91.87 69.59 -0.23
CA PHE A 23 91.40 70.79 0.50
C PHE A 23 92.49 71.73 1.12
N CYS A 24 93.58 72.07 0.41
CA CYS A 24 94.47 73.16 0.88
C CYS A 24 95.22 74.00 -0.20
N ALA A 25 94.94 73.81 -1.49
CA ALA A 25 95.73 74.38 -2.59
C ALA A 25 95.36 75.83 -3.00
N ARG A 26 95.21 76.79 -2.06
CA ARG A 26 94.85 78.19 -2.43
C ARG A 26 95.47 79.36 -1.65
N VAL A 27 96.45 79.14 -0.77
CA VAL A 27 97.14 80.25 -0.05
C VAL A 27 98.65 80.31 -0.31
N TYR A 28 99.35 79.17 -0.38
CA TYR A 28 100.81 79.13 -0.49
C TYR A 28 101.40 79.48 -1.88
N GLY A 29 100.57 79.87 -2.86
CA GLY A 29 101.00 80.23 -4.22
C GLY A 29 101.47 81.67 -4.43
N ARG A 30 101.43 82.55 -3.42
CA ARG A 30 101.68 84.01 -3.60
C ARG A 30 102.88 84.61 -2.86
N PHE A 31 103.47 83.92 -1.88
CA PHE A 31 104.61 84.46 -1.11
C PHE A 31 105.97 84.27 -1.79
N LEU A 32 106.18 83.15 -2.48
CA LEU A 32 107.49 82.81 -3.09
C LEU A 32 107.85 83.61 -4.36
N VAL A 33 106.90 84.36 -4.95
CA VAL A 33 107.17 85.25 -6.09
C VAL A 33 107.65 86.63 -5.61
N LEU A 34 107.13 87.13 -4.47
CA LEU A 34 107.52 88.42 -3.91
C LEU A 34 108.87 88.38 -3.19
N ALA A 35 109.19 87.26 -2.52
CA ALA A 35 110.48 87.08 -1.84
C ALA A 35 111.69 87.13 -2.80
N ARG A 36 111.50 86.77 -4.09
CA ARG A 36 112.57 86.82 -5.10
C ARG A 36 112.78 88.22 -5.67
N ALA A 37 111.70 88.97 -5.90
CA ALA A 37 111.75 90.36 -6.36
C ALA A 37 112.35 91.32 -5.31
N ALA A 38 112.23 90.99 -4.01
CA ALA A 38 112.78 91.81 -2.92
C ALA A 38 114.32 91.72 -2.79
N TRP A 39 114.96 90.67 -3.31
CA TRP A 39 116.41 90.47 -3.22
C TRP A 39 117.18 91.24 -4.31
N GLU A 40 116.56 91.47 -5.47
CA GLU A 40 117.21 92.08 -6.65
C GLU A 40 117.12 93.63 -6.68
N LEU A 41 116.52 94.27 -5.67
CA LEU A 41 116.26 95.72 -5.65
C LEU A 41 116.92 96.52 -4.51
N CYS A 42 117.70 95.89 -3.63
CA CYS A 42 118.45 96.58 -2.57
C CYS A 42 119.94 96.23 -2.58
N GLY A 43 120.66 96.76 -3.58
CA GLY A 43 122.12 96.76 -3.63
C GLY A 43 122.71 98.17 -3.57
N SER A 44 123.82 98.32 -2.83
CA SER A 44 124.70 99.50 -2.70
C SER A 44 124.18 100.71 -1.86
N GLY A 45 125.06 101.21 -0.98
CA GLY A 45 124.89 102.41 -0.14
C GLY A 45 124.03 102.20 1.12
N GLY A 46 124.37 102.73 2.30
CA GLY A 46 125.55 103.51 2.73
C GLY A 46 125.53 103.74 4.25
N GLU A 47 126.64 104.21 4.83
CA GLU A 47 126.87 104.28 6.30
C GLU A 47 125.82 105.05 7.15
N ARG A 48 125.84 104.77 8.47
CA ARG A 48 125.29 105.56 9.60
C ARG A 48 123.75 105.61 9.75
N VAL A 49 123.20 104.73 10.61
CA VAL A 49 122.65 105.09 11.94
C VAL A 49 122.68 103.85 12.86
N GLU A 50 123.81 103.61 13.55
CA GLU A 50 123.88 102.63 14.65
C GLU A 50 123.96 103.36 15.99
N ALA A 51 122.82 103.53 16.67
CA ALA A 51 122.74 103.98 18.06
C ALA A 51 121.37 103.66 18.69
N ASP A 52 120.29 104.26 18.18
CA ASP A 52 119.07 104.47 18.98
C ASP A 52 118.07 103.30 18.98
N TYR A 53 118.25 102.29 18.12
CA TYR A 53 117.30 101.17 18.01
C TYR A 53 117.45 100.11 19.13
N ALA A 54 118.48 100.22 19.98
CA ALA A 54 118.77 99.24 21.03
C ALA A 54 117.83 99.31 22.26
N ILE A 55 117.11 100.42 22.45
CA ILE A 55 116.26 100.65 23.64
C ILE A 55 114.79 100.22 23.42
N GLY A 56 114.38 99.98 22.16
CA GLY A 56 113.01 99.64 21.80
C GLY A 56 112.55 98.21 22.11
N ILE A 57 113.42 97.32 22.61
CA ILE A 57 113.12 95.89 22.85
C ILE A 57 112.91 95.61 24.35
N MET A 58 111.88 96.22 24.94
CA MET A 58 111.34 95.81 26.24
C MET A 58 109.82 95.66 26.19
N ALA A 59 109.32 94.58 26.83
CA ALA A 59 107.90 94.32 27.09
C ALA A 59 106.92 94.23 25.89
N LYS A 60 107.29 93.53 24.81
CA LYS A 60 106.29 93.03 23.84
C LYS A 60 105.49 91.89 24.48
N LYS A 61 104.43 92.24 25.21
CA LYS A 61 103.59 91.33 26.02
C LYS A 61 103.06 90.18 25.17
N GLN A 62 103.44 88.93 25.50
CA GLN A 62 102.89 87.74 24.84
C GLN A 62 101.38 87.69 25.08
N SER A 63 100.60 87.57 23.99
CA SER A 63 99.14 87.45 24.07
C SER A 63 98.75 85.99 23.92
N PHE A 64 98.52 85.33 25.06
CA PHE A 64 98.00 83.97 25.10
C PHE A 64 96.51 83.92 24.72
N SER A 65 96.04 82.75 24.29
CA SER A 65 94.63 82.49 23.91
C SER A 65 93.73 82.14 25.10
N PHE A 66 94.26 82.19 26.32
CA PHE A 66 93.61 81.84 27.58
C PHE A 66 93.86 82.95 28.63
N PRO A 67 92.96 83.14 29.61
CA PRO A 67 93.18 84.08 30.70
C PRO A 67 94.37 83.63 31.57
N ILE A 68 95.16 84.59 32.07
CA ILE A 68 96.13 84.34 33.14
C ILE A 68 95.39 84.55 34.46
N LEU A 69 95.38 83.54 35.32
CA LEU A 69 94.64 83.50 36.57
C LEU A 69 95.46 84.07 37.75
N GLU A 70 94.79 84.50 38.81
CA GLU A 70 95.49 84.85 40.06
C GLU A 70 95.98 83.60 40.79
N ILE A 71 96.99 83.76 41.66
CA ILE A 71 97.61 82.64 42.40
C ILE A 71 96.56 81.86 43.21
N LYS A 72 95.54 82.55 43.76
CA LYS A 72 94.46 81.96 44.56
C LYS A 72 93.43 81.19 43.72
N ASP A 73 93.18 81.66 42.52
CA ASP A 73 92.32 80.97 41.55
C ASP A 73 93.02 79.67 41.09
N ILE A 74 94.34 79.73 40.86
CA ILE A 74 95.13 78.55 40.48
C ILE A 74 95.09 77.49 41.59
N THR A 75 95.36 77.84 42.85
CA THR A 75 95.34 76.85 43.94
C THR A 75 93.94 76.30 44.21
N SER A 76 92.90 77.14 44.14
CA SER A 76 91.51 76.68 44.35
C SER A 76 90.96 75.84 43.21
N TYR A 77 91.25 76.15 41.95
CA TYR A 77 90.84 75.30 40.81
C TYR A 77 91.64 73.99 40.73
N LEU A 78 92.95 73.99 41.04
CA LEU A 78 93.72 72.74 41.12
C LEU A 78 93.18 71.79 42.21
N LEU A 79 92.76 72.34 43.35
CA LEU A 79 92.12 71.56 44.41
C LEU A 79 90.71 71.07 44.01
N ALA A 80 89.89 71.93 43.41
CA ALA A 80 88.49 71.62 43.10
C ALA A 80 88.29 70.74 41.86
N ASP A 81 89.06 70.96 40.79
CA ASP A 81 88.89 70.23 39.51
C ASP A 81 89.82 69.02 39.38
N ALA A 82 90.96 69.02 40.09
CA ALA A 82 92.00 68.00 39.97
C ALA A 82 92.42 67.34 41.29
N GLY A 83 91.90 67.79 42.44
CA GLY A 83 92.29 67.26 43.76
C GLY A 83 93.72 67.57 44.19
N ILE A 84 94.43 68.44 43.45
CA ILE A 84 95.86 68.73 43.68
C ILE A 84 96.00 69.83 44.73
N VAL A 85 96.55 69.48 45.88
CA VAL A 85 96.94 70.45 46.92
C VAL A 85 98.23 71.14 46.51
N LEU A 86 98.18 72.46 46.31
CA LEU A 86 99.35 73.31 46.07
C LEU A 86 99.21 74.61 46.88
N GLU A 87 100.22 74.95 47.67
CA GLU A 87 100.21 76.17 48.48
C GLU A 87 100.64 77.41 47.68
N GLU A 88 100.08 78.58 47.98
CA GLU A 88 100.39 79.85 47.30
C GLU A 88 101.91 80.17 47.32
N GLN A 89 102.63 79.78 48.39
CA GLN A 89 104.07 80.02 48.50
C GLN A 89 104.89 79.29 47.42
N HIS A 90 104.45 78.11 46.97
CA HIS A 90 105.09 77.35 45.89
C HIS A 90 104.79 77.93 44.50
N LEU A 91 103.86 78.86 44.36
CA LEU A 91 103.66 79.63 43.12
C LEU A 91 104.44 80.96 43.12
N VAL A 92 104.69 81.54 44.30
CA VAL A 92 105.57 82.72 44.45
C VAL A 92 107.06 82.34 44.34
N LYS A 93 107.46 81.20 44.91
CA LYS A 93 108.81 80.63 44.82
C LYS A 93 108.73 79.14 44.46
N PRO A 94 108.51 78.80 43.19
CA PRO A 94 108.42 77.41 42.76
C PRO A 94 109.74 76.67 42.91
N THR A 95 109.65 75.43 43.38
CA THR A 95 110.74 74.45 43.44
C THR A 95 110.40 73.25 42.56
N MET A 96 111.40 72.51 42.09
CA MET A 96 111.20 71.29 41.32
C MET A 96 110.30 70.29 42.07
N GLU A 97 110.58 70.07 43.36
CA GLU A 97 109.83 69.17 44.25
C GLU A 97 108.34 69.51 44.37
N ALA A 98 107.97 70.80 44.37
CA ALA A 98 106.57 71.23 44.49
C ALA A 98 105.85 71.29 43.13
N VAL A 99 106.57 71.55 42.04
CA VAL A 99 105.97 71.76 40.70
C VAL A 99 105.91 70.47 39.88
N TRP A 100 106.85 69.56 40.06
CA TRP A 100 106.91 68.31 39.30
C TRP A 100 105.68 67.41 39.52
N PRO A 101 105.25 67.10 40.77
CA PRO A 101 104.09 66.24 41.00
C PRO A 101 102.78 66.89 40.52
N VAL A 102 102.72 68.22 40.45
CA VAL A 102 101.56 68.95 39.91
C VAL A 102 101.41 68.68 38.42
N TYR A 103 102.46 68.84 37.62
CA TYR A 103 102.40 68.52 36.19
C TYR A 103 102.17 67.02 35.93
N GLU A 104 102.77 66.16 36.74
CA GLU A 104 102.60 64.71 36.66
C GLU A 104 101.13 64.29 36.86
N ASN A 105 100.51 64.72 37.97
CA ASN A 105 99.10 64.46 38.26
C ASN A 105 98.17 65.10 37.21
N LEU A 106 98.50 66.29 36.69
CA LEU A 106 97.73 66.93 35.61
C LEU A 106 97.80 66.14 34.30
N VAL A 107 98.91 65.46 33.99
CA VAL A 107 98.99 64.55 32.83
C VAL A 107 98.11 63.32 33.05
N VAL A 108 98.20 62.67 34.21
CA VAL A 108 97.33 61.53 34.60
C VAL A 108 95.85 61.90 34.42
N ILE A 109 95.41 63.01 35.01
CA ILE A 109 94.00 63.44 35.01
C ILE A 109 93.52 63.89 33.62
N VAL A 110 94.35 64.61 32.85
CA VAL A 110 93.93 65.08 31.52
C VAL A 110 93.95 63.95 30.48
N MET A 111 95.01 63.13 30.45
CA MET A 111 95.18 62.08 29.43
C MET A 111 94.49 60.76 29.77
N GLY A 112 94.16 60.51 31.04
CA GLY A 112 93.56 59.24 31.48
C GLY A 112 94.54 58.06 31.49
N MET A 113 95.84 58.35 31.65
CA MET A 113 96.92 57.36 31.77
C MET A 113 97.17 57.03 33.25
N THR A 114 97.60 55.81 33.54
CA THR A 114 98.06 55.44 34.89
C THR A 114 99.41 56.08 35.23
N ARG A 115 99.78 56.10 36.51
CA ARG A 115 101.10 56.63 36.92
C ARG A 115 102.22 55.73 36.41
N GLU A 116 101.96 54.44 36.39
CA GLU A 116 102.81 53.35 35.95
C GLU A 116 103.09 53.46 34.44
N GLU A 117 102.07 53.74 33.62
CA GLU A 117 102.21 54.07 32.19
C GLU A 117 103.00 55.35 31.96
N LEU A 118 102.75 56.40 32.76
CA LEU A 118 103.40 57.71 32.62
C LEU A 118 104.90 57.66 32.94
N HIS A 119 105.31 56.80 33.88
CA HIS A 119 106.71 56.54 34.20
C HIS A 119 107.33 55.42 33.35
N GLN A 120 106.60 54.73 32.47
CA GLN A 120 107.17 53.65 31.67
C GLN A 120 108.09 54.21 30.57
N PRO A 121 109.41 53.94 30.60
CA PRO A 121 110.30 54.38 29.54
C PRO A 121 110.16 53.51 28.30
N ALA A 122 110.34 54.09 27.12
CA ALA A 122 110.36 53.33 25.88
C ALA A 122 111.52 52.30 25.90
N PHE A 123 111.21 51.02 25.64
CA PHE A 123 112.15 49.89 25.78
C PHE A 123 113.52 50.13 25.11
N HIS A 124 113.54 50.73 23.92
CA HIS A 124 114.75 51.08 23.17
C HIS A 124 115.68 52.13 23.83
N VAL A 125 115.26 52.70 24.97
CA VAL A 125 116.08 53.57 25.84
C VAL A 125 116.77 52.71 26.91
N MET A 126 116.02 51.80 27.55
CA MET A 126 116.54 50.89 28.58
C MET A 126 117.63 49.97 28.01
N GLU A 127 117.44 49.45 26.78
CA GLU A 127 118.44 48.66 26.03
C GLU A 127 119.79 49.37 25.82
N LYS A 128 119.84 50.70 25.97
CA LYS A 128 121.06 51.52 25.77
C LYS A 128 121.75 51.91 27.07
N LEU A 129 121.13 51.59 28.22
CA LEU A 129 121.70 51.86 29.54
C LEU A 129 122.58 50.69 29.98
N ARG A 130 123.80 50.98 30.42
CA ARG A 130 124.77 49.94 30.85
C ARG A 130 124.34 49.23 32.13
N TYR A 131 123.56 49.90 32.97
CA TYR A 131 122.97 49.41 34.21
C TYR A 131 121.56 50.03 34.36
N PRO A 132 120.52 49.45 33.74
CA PRO A 132 119.17 50.06 33.72
C PRO A 132 118.57 50.21 35.12
N GLU A 133 118.75 49.21 35.98
CA GLU A 133 118.26 49.14 37.37
C GLU A 133 118.70 50.35 38.22
N LEU A 134 119.92 50.85 38.04
CA LEU A 134 120.46 52.00 38.79
C LEU A 134 119.84 53.34 38.36
N HIS A 135 119.05 53.35 37.29
CA HIS A 135 118.54 54.56 36.65
C HIS A 135 117.01 54.56 36.48
N GLU A 136 116.31 53.51 36.89
CA GLU A 136 114.88 53.29 36.65
C GLU A 136 114.01 54.48 37.10
N GLU A 137 114.13 54.94 38.35
CA GLU A 137 113.38 56.09 38.88
C GLU A 137 113.65 57.39 38.08
N PHE A 138 114.90 57.68 37.77
CA PHE A 138 115.27 58.90 37.03
C PHE A 138 114.83 58.84 35.56
N VAL A 139 114.94 57.67 34.93
CA VAL A 139 114.56 57.44 33.53
C VAL A 139 113.05 57.42 33.36
N GLY A 140 112.30 56.89 34.33
CA GLY A 140 110.84 57.01 34.37
C GLY A 140 110.39 58.45 34.60
N ASN A 141 111.04 59.19 35.51
CA ASN A 141 110.82 60.64 35.63
C ASN A 141 111.06 61.37 34.29
N LEU A 142 112.14 61.07 33.56
CA LEU A 142 112.38 61.65 32.24
C LEU A 142 111.33 61.22 31.18
N ALA A 143 110.70 60.05 31.32
CA ALA A 143 109.62 59.60 30.43
C ALA A 143 108.33 60.45 30.57
N THR A 144 108.10 61.08 31.74
CA THR A 144 106.99 62.02 31.94
C THR A 144 107.11 63.29 31.09
N ILE A 145 108.33 63.77 30.81
CA ILE A 145 108.57 65.07 30.15
C ILE A 145 107.95 65.14 28.73
N PRO A 146 108.10 64.13 27.86
CA PRO A 146 107.34 64.03 26.61
C PRO A 146 105.82 64.13 26.77
N ALA A 147 105.24 63.58 27.84
CA ALA A 147 103.79 63.65 28.08
C ALA A 147 103.36 65.05 28.59
N ILE A 148 104.12 65.65 29.51
CA ILE A 148 103.90 67.03 29.97
C ILE A 148 104.00 68.00 28.78
N ARG A 149 105.00 67.85 27.89
CA ARG A 149 105.11 68.63 26.65
C ARG A 149 103.91 68.48 25.71
N LYS A 150 103.37 67.25 25.56
CA LYS A 150 102.14 67.01 24.77
C LYS A 150 100.94 67.73 25.39
N LEU A 151 100.78 67.68 26.72
CA LEU A 151 99.74 68.42 27.44
C LEU A 151 99.84 69.92 27.18
N MET A 152 101.02 70.51 27.38
CA MET A 152 101.24 71.95 27.18
C MET A 152 101.04 72.39 25.72
N ALA A 153 101.39 71.54 24.75
CA ALA A 153 101.10 71.81 23.35
C ALA A 153 99.58 71.84 23.05
N VAL A 154 98.77 71.05 23.75
CA VAL A 154 97.29 71.07 23.64
C VAL A 154 96.68 72.29 24.35
N THR A 155 97.29 72.80 25.43
CA THR A 155 96.86 74.06 26.07
C THR A 155 97.28 75.32 25.30
N GLY A 156 98.04 75.18 24.20
CA GLY A 156 98.53 76.30 23.37
C GLY A 156 99.87 76.88 23.80
N VAL A 157 100.59 76.24 24.73
CA VAL A 157 101.95 76.63 25.16
C VAL A 157 102.98 75.75 24.47
N HIS A 158 103.41 76.17 23.29
CA HIS A 158 104.30 75.39 22.42
C HIS A 158 105.79 75.48 22.78
N ASP A 159 106.20 76.42 23.63
CA ASP A 159 107.59 76.67 24.00
C ASP A 159 108.00 76.06 25.36
N PHE A 160 107.22 75.11 25.88
CA PHE A 160 107.47 74.43 27.16
C PHE A 160 108.78 73.61 27.16
N SER A 161 109.64 73.88 28.14
CA SER A 161 111.02 73.42 28.21
C SER A 161 111.29 72.60 29.48
N MET A 162 112.40 71.86 29.52
CA MET A 162 112.81 71.13 30.73
C MET A 162 113.15 72.08 31.89
N MET A 163 113.51 73.34 31.58
CA MET A 163 113.70 74.38 32.58
C MET A 163 112.43 74.67 33.39
N ASP A 164 111.24 74.48 32.79
CA ASP A 164 109.95 74.68 33.47
C ASP A 164 109.65 73.64 34.56
N LEU A 165 110.46 72.58 34.63
CA LEU A 165 110.40 71.51 35.63
C LEU A 165 111.60 71.54 36.57
N PHE A 166 112.83 71.61 36.04
CA PHE A 166 114.05 71.59 36.85
C PHE A 166 114.40 72.94 37.50
N LYS A 167 113.96 74.07 36.93
CA LYS A 167 114.21 75.41 37.45
C LYS A 167 113.02 76.35 37.14
N PRO A 168 111.82 76.04 37.66
CA PRO A 168 110.60 76.77 37.33
C PRO A 168 110.70 78.26 37.71
N GLU A 169 110.10 79.12 36.88
CA GLU A 169 109.95 80.55 37.16
C GLU A 169 108.50 80.86 37.55
N SER A 170 108.29 81.62 38.63
CA SER A 170 106.94 81.93 39.17
C SER A 170 105.94 82.39 38.10
N LYS A 171 106.29 83.44 37.32
CA LYS A 171 105.42 83.98 36.26
C LYS A 171 105.06 82.94 35.19
N ARG A 172 106.03 82.12 34.78
CA ARG A 172 105.88 81.11 33.72
C ARG A 172 105.09 79.90 34.21
N THR A 173 105.30 79.48 35.46
CA THR A 173 104.50 78.46 36.16
C THR A 173 103.03 78.89 36.26
N ILE A 174 102.78 80.14 36.65
CA ILE A 174 101.42 80.74 36.71
C ILE A 174 100.74 80.73 35.32
N THR A 175 101.45 81.14 34.26
CA THR A 175 100.93 81.08 32.88
C THR A 175 100.63 79.64 32.44
N ASN A 176 101.55 78.71 32.68
CA ASN A 176 101.40 77.31 32.29
C ASN A 176 100.21 76.63 33.00
N LEU A 177 100.07 76.82 34.31
CA LEU A 177 98.96 76.27 35.08
C LEU A 177 97.62 76.92 34.70
N SER A 178 97.59 78.22 34.41
CA SER A 178 96.39 78.88 33.85
C SER A 178 95.95 78.23 32.53
N ALA A 179 96.90 77.86 31.67
CA ALA A 179 96.63 77.16 30.41
C ALA A 179 96.02 75.76 30.63
N ILE A 180 96.53 74.99 31.60
CA ILE A 180 96.00 73.66 31.95
C ILE A 180 94.62 73.78 32.60
N ILE A 181 94.40 74.73 33.52
CA ILE A 181 93.09 74.95 34.15
C ILE A 181 92.03 75.32 33.10
N ASN A 182 92.37 76.16 32.12
CA ASN A 182 91.48 76.47 31.00
C ASN A 182 91.11 75.21 30.18
N LEU A 183 92.05 74.28 29.98
CA LEU A 183 91.79 72.99 29.33
C LEU A 183 90.94 72.05 30.22
N LEU A 184 91.17 72.03 31.54
CA LEU A 184 90.36 71.25 32.49
C LEU A 184 88.90 71.72 32.51
N LYS A 185 88.65 73.04 32.59
CA LYS A 185 87.30 73.60 32.52
C LYS A 185 86.61 73.28 31.19
N PHE A 186 87.36 73.29 30.07
CA PHE A 186 86.84 72.86 28.78
C PHE A 186 86.52 71.35 28.74
N LYS A 187 87.40 70.50 29.27
CA LYS A 187 87.20 69.04 29.38
C LYS A 187 85.94 68.72 30.18
N LEU A 188 85.81 69.28 31.39
CA LEU A 188 84.66 69.11 32.27
C LEU A 188 83.32 69.51 31.60
N GLY A 189 83.31 70.64 30.88
CA GLY A 189 82.14 71.10 30.11
C GLY A 189 81.78 70.18 28.93
N LYS A 190 82.76 69.46 28.36
CA LYS A 190 82.52 68.45 27.32
C LYS A 190 82.09 67.11 27.92
N GLU A 191 82.63 66.72 29.07
CA GLU A 191 82.24 65.50 29.79
C GLU A 191 80.76 65.54 30.17
N PHE A 192 80.29 66.65 30.76
CA PHE A 192 78.86 66.85 31.06
C PHE A 192 77.96 66.75 29.81
N ALA A 193 78.39 67.32 28.68
CA ALA A 193 77.67 67.20 27.41
C ALA A 193 77.71 65.77 26.80
N SER A 194 78.71 64.96 27.17
CA SER A 194 78.86 63.58 26.72
C SER A 194 78.17 62.54 27.61
N ALA A 195 77.83 62.90 28.86
CA ALA A 195 77.18 62.02 29.83
C ALA A 195 75.97 61.22 29.28
N PRO A 196 74.99 61.80 28.55
CA PRO A 196 73.88 61.01 27.99
C PRO A 196 74.30 60.04 26.87
N VAL A 197 75.46 60.26 26.23
CA VAL A 197 76.03 59.32 25.24
C VAL A 197 76.71 58.15 25.95
N LEU A 198 77.43 58.41 27.05
CA LEU A 198 78.02 57.38 27.90
C LEU A 198 76.93 56.53 28.57
N GLU A 199 75.91 57.15 29.16
CA GLU A 199 74.78 56.42 29.74
C GLU A 199 74.06 55.56 28.67
N LYS A 200 73.89 56.08 27.45
CA LYS A 200 73.33 55.28 26.34
C LYS A 200 74.24 54.11 25.95
N ARG A 201 75.57 54.28 25.93
CA ARG A 201 76.53 53.17 25.72
C ARG A 201 76.32 52.09 26.78
N ASP A 202 76.29 52.47 28.04
CA ASP A 202 76.26 51.52 29.17
C ASP A 202 74.94 50.76 29.23
N ARG A 203 73.81 51.44 29.00
CA ARG A 203 72.50 50.80 28.79
C ARG A 203 72.46 49.87 27.58
N THR A 204 73.27 50.12 26.54
CA THR A 204 73.34 49.26 25.34
C THR A 204 74.20 48.02 25.61
N LEU A 205 75.30 48.16 26.36
CA LEU A 205 76.15 47.02 26.76
C LEU A 205 75.39 46.05 27.67
N ALA A 206 74.72 46.55 28.71
CA ALA A 206 73.89 45.71 29.58
C ALA A 206 72.72 45.02 28.85
N LEU A 207 72.20 45.64 27.78
CA LEU A 207 71.19 45.00 26.93
C LEU A 207 71.80 43.89 26.06
N ILE A 208 73.02 44.07 25.54
CA ILE A 208 73.74 43.03 24.79
C ILE A 208 73.96 41.81 25.69
N GLU A 209 74.54 42.00 26.86
CA GLU A 209 74.78 40.95 27.85
C GLU A 209 73.50 40.17 28.19
N GLN A 210 72.41 40.87 28.52
CA GLN A 210 71.10 40.24 28.77
C GLN A 210 70.54 39.47 27.56
N THR A 211 70.76 39.96 26.33
CA THR A 211 70.32 39.24 25.12
C THR A 211 71.17 38.01 24.84
N GLU A 212 72.48 38.05 25.11
CA GLU A 212 73.39 36.92 24.94
C GLU A 212 73.10 35.82 25.98
N GLU A 213 72.88 36.16 27.25
CA GLU A 213 72.41 35.22 28.29
C GLU A 213 71.10 34.54 27.87
N ARG A 214 70.14 35.31 27.37
CA ARG A 214 68.84 34.79 26.93
C ARG A 214 68.94 33.90 25.69
N LEU A 215 69.83 34.22 24.74
CA LEU A 215 70.09 33.38 23.57
C LEU A 215 70.75 32.07 23.97
N ALA A 216 71.71 32.09 24.91
CA ALA A 216 72.33 30.88 25.45
C ALA A 216 71.30 29.97 26.11
N ALA A 217 70.44 30.52 26.98
CA ALA A 217 69.36 29.76 27.63
C ALA A 217 68.39 29.12 26.62
N LEU A 218 67.90 29.90 25.65
CA LEU A 218 66.99 29.39 24.60
C LEU A 218 67.64 28.31 23.73
N ASN A 219 68.93 28.44 23.41
CA ASN A 219 69.65 27.40 22.67
C ASN A 219 69.74 26.09 23.48
N THR A 220 70.01 26.15 24.79
CA THR A 220 70.00 24.94 25.64
C THR A 220 68.62 24.29 25.77
N GLU A 221 67.54 25.09 25.75
CA GLU A 221 66.17 24.58 25.74
C GLU A 221 65.85 23.88 24.39
N ILE A 222 66.26 24.47 23.27
CA ILE A 222 66.13 23.86 21.93
C ILE A 222 66.91 22.55 21.83
N GLU A 223 68.16 22.51 22.32
CA GLU A 223 68.99 21.30 22.33
C GLU A 223 68.38 20.17 23.17
N ALA A 224 67.78 20.50 24.33
CA ALA A 224 67.06 19.54 25.16
C ALA A 224 65.80 18.98 24.45
N ILE A 225 64.98 19.85 23.86
CA ILE A 225 63.78 19.45 23.11
C ILE A 225 64.15 18.60 21.88
N GLU A 226 65.25 18.92 21.19
CA GLU A 226 65.76 18.08 20.10
C GLU A 226 66.30 16.73 20.59
N ALA A 227 66.98 16.67 21.73
CA ALA A 227 67.45 15.42 22.32
C ALA A 227 66.27 14.51 22.69
N ASP A 228 65.26 15.03 23.38
CA ASP A 228 64.03 14.30 23.72
C ASP A 228 63.29 13.82 22.47
N ARG A 229 63.16 14.69 21.46
CA ARG A 229 62.54 14.31 20.18
C ARG A 229 63.29 13.18 19.49
N ARG A 230 64.63 13.22 19.45
CA ARG A 230 65.47 12.16 18.87
C ARG A 230 65.37 10.85 19.67
N ALA A 231 65.23 10.93 20.99
CA ALA A 231 65.03 9.76 21.87
C ALA A 231 63.64 9.12 21.71
N GLN A 232 62.60 9.93 21.48
CA GLN A 232 61.23 9.46 21.25
C GLN A 232 60.99 8.95 19.80
N GLN A 233 61.73 9.47 18.83
CA GLN A 233 61.59 9.13 17.40
C GLN A 233 61.57 7.62 17.08
N PRO A 234 62.44 6.74 17.63
CA PRO A 234 62.34 5.30 17.37
C PRO A 234 61.03 4.68 17.91
N ALA A 235 60.52 5.13 19.07
CA ALA A 235 59.25 4.64 19.60
C ALA A 235 58.07 5.08 18.73
N VAL A 236 58.09 6.32 18.22
CA VAL A 236 57.09 6.80 17.25
C VAL A 236 57.15 5.99 15.95
N GLN A 237 58.34 5.68 15.43
CA GLN A 237 58.50 4.87 14.23
C GLN A 237 57.98 3.43 14.41
N LEU A 238 58.21 2.80 15.57
CA LEU A 238 57.67 1.48 15.89
C LEU A 238 56.14 1.48 15.95
N LEU A 239 55.54 2.45 16.64
CA LEU A 239 54.08 2.62 16.72
C LEU A 239 53.48 2.93 15.33
N GLU A 240 54.19 3.69 14.50
CA GLU A 240 53.80 3.92 13.10
C GLU A 240 53.80 2.63 12.27
N THR A 241 54.79 1.74 12.43
CA THR A 241 54.82 0.45 11.74
C THR A 241 53.72 -0.49 12.22
N GLU A 242 53.56 -0.65 13.55
CA GLU A 242 52.50 -1.45 14.15
C GLU A 242 51.11 -0.96 13.70
N THR A 243 50.88 0.35 13.70
CA THR A 243 49.63 0.94 13.19
C THR A 243 49.40 0.62 11.72
N LYS A 244 50.44 0.64 10.87
CA LYS A 244 50.33 0.31 9.43
C LYS A 244 50.08 -1.18 9.19
N GLU A 245 50.63 -2.05 10.03
CA GLU A 245 50.42 -3.50 9.99
C GLU A 245 48.99 -3.86 10.44
N LEU A 246 48.53 -3.33 11.57
CA LEU A 246 47.15 -3.50 12.05
C LEU A 246 46.11 -2.99 11.04
N HIS A 247 46.37 -1.86 10.35
CA HIS A 247 45.48 -1.39 9.27
C HIS A 247 45.44 -2.34 8.08
N GLN A 248 46.54 -3.02 7.74
CA GLN A 248 46.56 -4.02 6.68
C GLN A 248 45.82 -5.30 7.10
N GLU A 249 46.02 -5.76 8.34
CA GLU A 249 45.28 -6.90 8.90
C GLU A 249 43.77 -6.63 8.92
N ILE A 250 43.34 -5.45 9.40
CA ILE A 250 41.94 -5.02 9.38
C ILE A 250 41.37 -5.01 7.94
N GLN A 251 42.15 -4.60 6.93
CA GLN A 251 41.70 -4.69 5.54
C GLN A 251 41.59 -6.14 5.02
N VAL A 252 42.47 -7.05 5.44
CA VAL A 252 42.40 -8.47 5.08
C VAL A 252 41.20 -9.14 5.76
N LEU A 253 41.02 -8.93 7.06
CA LEU A 253 39.88 -9.44 7.84
C LEU A 253 38.54 -8.93 7.31
N ASN A 254 38.44 -7.65 6.93
CA ASN A 254 37.22 -7.12 6.30
C ASN A 254 36.92 -7.75 4.94
N LYS A 255 37.94 -8.07 4.12
CA LYS A 255 37.75 -8.81 2.85
C LYS A 255 37.28 -10.25 3.10
N GLN A 256 37.88 -10.94 4.06
CA GLN A 256 37.48 -12.30 4.46
C GLN A 256 36.05 -12.32 5.02
N HIS A 257 35.72 -11.40 5.92
CA HIS A 257 34.36 -11.23 6.44
C HIS A 257 33.35 -10.89 5.33
N GLY A 258 33.75 -10.09 4.33
CA GLY A 258 32.95 -9.83 3.12
C GLY A 258 32.64 -11.11 2.34
N ALA A 259 33.65 -11.94 2.06
CA ALA A 259 33.49 -13.23 1.37
C ALA A 259 32.62 -14.21 2.17
N ILE A 260 32.88 -14.38 3.47
CA ILE A 260 32.04 -15.23 4.34
C ILE A 260 30.58 -14.76 4.35
N ASN A 261 30.33 -13.44 4.27
CA ASN A 261 28.97 -12.91 4.15
C ASN A 261 28.33 -13.12 2.77
N THR A 262 29.09 -13.23 1.67
CA THR A 262 28.54 -13.67 0.38
C THR A 262 28.21 -15.16 0.39
N ASP A 263 29.06 -15.98 1.00
CA ASP A 263 28.87 -17.43 1.09
C ASP A 263 27.66 -17.77 1.97
N ILE A 264 27.49 -17.08 3.12
CA ILE A 264 26.30 -17.18 3.98
C ILE A 264 25.02 -16.76 3.24
N ARG A 265 25.10 -15.84 2.27
CA ARG A 265 23.93 -15.45 1.44
C ARG A 265 23.63 -16.52 0.38
N ALA A 266 24.65 -17.06 -0.29
CA ALA A 266 24.50 -18.15 -1.26
C ALA A 266 23.89 -19.40 -0.60
N LEU A 267 24.48 -19.87 0.51
CA LEU A 267 23.98 -21.03 1.28
C LEU A 267 22.54 -20.82 1.81
N LYS A 268 22.14 -19.58 2.10
CA LYS A 268 20.75 -19.26 2.46
C LYS A 268 19.80 -19.30 1.25
N GLN A 269 20.26 -18.88 0.07
CA GLN A 269 19.48 -18.99 -1.17
C GLN A 269 19.33 -20.44 -1.61
N GLU A 270 20.40 -21.24 -1.54
CA GLU A 270 20.37 -22.70 -1.76
C GLU A 270 19.44 -23.39 -0.74
N GLY A 271 19.54 -23.04 0.53
CA GLY A 271 18.67 -23.57 1.58
C GLY A 271 17.18 -23.25 1.38
N VAL A 272 16.85 -22.10 0.79
CA VAL A 272 15.47 -21.77 0.37
C VAL A 272 15.06 -22.57 -0.86
N ALA A 273 15.90 -22.62 -1.91
CA ALA A 273 15.60 -23.37 -3.12
C ALA A 273 15.37 -24.87 -2.84
N VAL A 274 16.21 -25.50 -2.01
CA VAL A 274 16.02 -26.89 -1.58
C VAL A 274 14.78 -27.07 -0.70
N ALA A 275 14.39 -26.07 0.11
CA ALA A 275 13.14 -26.12 0.87
C ALA A 275 11.90 -26.03 -0.05
N ASP A 276 11.97 -25.21 -1.09
CA ASP A 276 10.93 -25.07 -2.12
C ASP A 276 10.81 -26.34 -2.96
N GLU A 277 11.93 -26.94 -3.41
CA GLU A 277 11.98 -28.25 -4.07
C GLU A 277 11.37 -29.35 -3.20
N ILE A 278 11.75 -29.41 -1.92
CA ILE A 278 11.16 -30.34 -0.94
C ILE A 278 9.64 -30.11 -0.78
N SER A 279 9.16 -28.87 -0.91
CA SER A 279 7.73 -28.56 -0.87
C SER A 279 6.98 -29.04 -2.12
N ALA A 280 7.58 -28.84 -3.31
CA ALA A 280 7.04 -29.29 -4.59
C ALA A 280 6.99 -30.82 -4.67
N GLU A 281 8.06 -31.49 -4.24
CA GLU A 281 8.13 -32.97 -4.25
C GLU A 281 7.18 -33.58 -3.22
N LYS A 282 6.98 -32.94 -2.05
CA LYS A 282 5.90 -33.33 -1.11
C LYS A 282 4.51 -33.19 -1.73
N PHE A 283 4.26 -32.14 -2.52
CA PHE A 283 2.99 -31.94 -3.21
C PHE A 283 2.77 -32.98 -4.33
N SER A 284 3.80 -33.26 -5.12
CA SER A 284 3.82 -34.34 -6.12
C SER A 284 3.55 -35.71 -5.48
N LEU A 285 4.19 -36.01 -4.35
CA LEU A 285 4.00 -37.24 -3.58
C LEU A 285 2.57 -37.35 -3.00
N LEU A 286 1.94 -36.24 -2.62
CA LEU A 286 0.52 -36.22 -2.22
C LEU A 286 -0.40 -36.49 -3.43
N GLN A 287 -0.19 -35.84 -4.57
CA GLN A 287 -0.95 -36.12 -5.80
C GLN A 287 -0.83 -37.59 -6.22
N LEU A 288 0.39 -38.16 -6.20
CA LEU A 288 0.64 -39.56 -6.51
C LEU A 288 0.00 -40.52 -5.48
N LYS A 289 -0.18 -40.11 -4.21
CA LYS A 289 -0.94 -40.87 -3.22
C LYS A 289 -2.44 -40.83 -3.50
N ASP A 290 -3.00 -39.67 -3.82
CA ASP A 290 -4.42 -39.53 -4.17
C ASP A 290 -4.74 -40.31 -5.45
N GLU A 291 -3.84 -40.29 -6.44
CA GLU A 291 -3.91 -41.16 -7.61
C GLU A 291 -3.79 -42.66 -7.25
N GLN A 292 -2.90 -43.03 -6.34
CA GLN A 292 -2.78 -44.41 -5.87
C GLN A 292 -4.06 -44.88 -5.14
N GLU A 293 -4.67 -44.04 -4.30
CA GLU A 293 -5.95 -44.31 -3.63
C GLU A 293 -7.09 -44.43 -4.66
N ARG A 294 -7.14 -43.51 -5.64
CA ARG A 294 -8.09 -43.55 -6.77
C ARG A 294 -7.95 -44.84 -7.56
N LEU A 295 -6.73 -45.27 -7.89
CA LEU A 295 -6.47 -46.53 -8.60
C LEU A 295 -6.76 -47.76 -7.72
N LYS A 296 -6.42 -47.74 -6.43
CA LYS A 296 -6.81 -48.78 -5.45
C LYS A 296 -8.33 -48.91 -5.30
N SER A 297 -9.10 -47.83 -5.52
CA SER A 297 -10.57 -47.85 -5.52
C SER A 297 -11.15 -48.51 -6.79
N GLN A 298 -10.43 -48.42 -7.91
CA GLN A 298 -10.79 -49.04 -9.19
C GLN A 298 -10.32 -50.49 -9.30
N ILE A 299 -9.23 -50.85 -8.60
CA ILE A 299 -8.77 -52.23 -8.46
C ILE A 299 -9.76 -53.02 -7.59
N VAL A 300 -10.17 -54.19 -8.07
CA VAL A 300 -11.12 -55.07 -7.41
C VAL A 300 -10.56 -55.58 -6.08
N GLN A 301 -10.97 -54.97 -4.95
CA GLN A 301 -10.48 -55.26 -3.60
C GLN A 301 -10.69 -56.72 -3.13
N SER A 302 -11.52 -57.50 -3.83
CA SER A 302 -11.56 -58.96 -3.65
C SER A 302 -12.02 -59.64 -4.95
N PRO A 303 -11.10 -60.20 -5.74
CA PRO A 303 -11.44 -60.99 -6.93
C PRO A 303 -12.39 -62.15 -6.61
N GLN A 304 -12.27 -62.71 -5.40
CA GLN A 304 -13.13 -63.78 -4.90
C GLN A 304 -14.59 -63.33 -4.65
N LYS A 305 -14.82 -62.10 -4.14
CA LYS A 305 -16.18 -61.53 -4.05
C LYS A 305 -16.79 -61.33 -5.44
N LEU A 306 -16.00 -60.85 -6.41
CA LEU A 306 -16.48 -60.62 -7.77
C LEU A 306 -16.71 -61.94 -8.53
N GLN A 307 -15.87 -62.96 -8.34
CA GLN A 307 -16.11 -64.32 -8.86
C GLN A 307 -17.37 -64.95 -8.26
N ARG A 308 -17.60 -64.84 -6.95
CA ARG A 308 -18.83 -65.33 -6.29
C ARG A 308 -20.07 -64.59 -6.82
N SER A 309 -20.05 -63.27 -6.85
CA SER A 309 -21.13 -62.46 -7.41
C SER A 309 -21.41 -62.79 -8.88
N LEU A 310 -20.37 -63.03 -9.71
CA LEU A 310 -20.52 -63.43 -11.10
C LEU A 310 -21.07 -64.87 -11.25
N ALA A 311 -20.77 -65.78 -10.32
CA ALA A 311 -21.40 -67.10 -10.27
C ALA A 311 -22.88 -67.02 -9.86
N GLU A 312 -23.21 -66.25 -8.83
CA GLU A 312 -24.59 -65.97 -8.39
C GLU A 312 -25.41 -65.28 -9.49
N LYS A 313 -24.83 -64.31 -10.21
CA LYS A 313 -25.46 -63.63 -11.34
C LYS A 313 -25.63 -64.56 -12.54
N LYS A 314 -24.74 -65.52 -12.78
CA LYS A 314 -24.95 -66.59 -13.79
C LYS A 314 -26.08 -67.54 -13.37
N ALA A 315 -26.10 -68.00 -12.13
CA ALA A 315 -27.16 -68.88 -11.61
C ALA A 315 -28.55 -68.21 -11.67
N THR A 316 -28.66 -66.95 -11.23
CA THR A 316 -29.90 -66.18 -11.31
C THR A 316 -30.30 -65.81 -12.73
N LEU A 317 -29.35 -65.62 -13.67
CA LEU A 317 -29.67 -65.43 -15.09
C LEU A 317 -30.22 -66.71 -15.74
N ILE A 318 -29.68 -67.88 -15.39
CA ILE A 318 -30.20 -69.18 -15.87
C ILE A 318 -31.61 -69.42 -15.30
N SER A 319 -31.81 -69.20 -13.99
CA SER A 319 -33.12 -69.34 -13.35
C SER A 319 -34.17 -68.37 -13.91
N THR A 320 -33.82 -67.09 -14.12
CA THR A 320 -34.77 -66.11 -14.66
C THR A 320 -35.05 -66.34 -16.14
N LYS A 321 -34.11 -66.89 -16.94
CA LYS A 321 -34.41 -67.35 -18.30
C LYS A 321 -35.42 -68.50 -18.32
N ALA A 322 -35.23 -69.54 -17.52
CA ALA A 322 -36.17 -70.66 -17.45
C ALA A 322 -37.58 -70.19 -17.06
N SER A 323 -37.69 -69.33 -16.03
CA SER A 323 -38.97 -68.76 -15.60
C SER A 323 -39.59 -67.81 -16.65
N ALA A 324 -38.78 -67.07 -17.42
CA ALA A 324 -39.26 -66.23 -18.51
C ALA A 324 -39.74 -67.06 -19.72
N GLU A 325 -39.07 -68.16 -20.05
CA GLU A 325 -39.47 -69.09 -21.11
C GLU A 325 -40.78 -69.81 -20.75
N GLU A 326 -40.91 -70.27 -19.50
CA GLU A 326 -42.17 -70.82 -18.96
C GLU A 326 -43.31 -69.79 -19.00
N SER A 327 -43.04 -68.56 -18.53
CA SER A 327 -44.00 -67.44 -18.61
C SER A 327 -44.39 -67.10 -20.04
N GLN A 328 -43.46 -67.19 -21.00
CA GLN A 328 -43.69 -66.92 -22.41
C GLN A 328 -44.53 -68.02 -23.10
N GLN A 329 -44.34 -69.28 -22.72
CA GLN A 329 -45.20 -70.39 -23.14
C GLN A 329 -46.63 -70.21 -22.60
N LEU A 330 -46.76 -69.89 -21.30
CA LEU A 330 -48.05 -69.64 -20.66
C LEU A 330 -48.77 -68.42 -21.28
N LEU A 331 -48.05 -67.34 -21.58
CA LEU A 331 -48.57 -66.16 -22.29
C LEU A 331 -49.13 -66.52 -23.67
N ASN A 332 -48.44 -67.38 -24.43
CA ASN A 332 -48.89 -67.81 -25.75
C ASN A 332 -50.15 -68.68 -25.65
N PHE A 333 -50.20 -69.64 -24.73
CA PHE A 333 -51.39 -70.44 -24.46
C PHE A 333 -52.62 -69.56 -24.12
N TRP A 334 -52.44 -68.52 -23.29
CA TRP A 334 -53.53 -67.59 -22.98
C TRP A 334 -53.92 -66.68 -24.16
N LYS A 335 -52.98 -66.30 -25.04
CA LYS A 335 -53.31 -65.58 -26.29
C LYS A 335 -54.16 -66.43 -27.23
N ASP A 336 -53.80 -67.70 -27.42
CA ASP A 336 -54.56 -68.62 -28.28
C ASP A 336 -55.98 -68.84 -27.75
N LYS A 337 -56.12 -68.98 -26.41
CA LYS A 337 -57.43 -69.00 -25.73
C LYS A 337 -58.21 -67.70 -25.94
N LEU A 338 -57.58 -66.54 -25.79
CA LEU A 338 -58.23 -65.23 -25.98
C LEU A 338 -58.71 -65.04 -27.42
N GLU A 339 -57.93 -65.46 -28.42
CA GLU A 339 -58.33 -65.37 -29.82
C GLU A 339 -59.50 -66.33 -30.14
N ALA A 340 -59.49 -67.54 -29.56
CA ALA A 340 -60.61 -68.47 -29.64
C ALA A 340 -61.90 -67.89 -29.00
N TYR A 341 -61.79 -67.26 -27.83
CA TYR A 341 -62.92 -66.58 -27.19
C TYR A 341 -63.41 -65.37 -28.00
N SER A 342 -62.53 -64.55 -28.60
CA SER A 342 -62.96 -63.45 -29.48
C SER A 342 -63.66 -63.96 -30.75
N LYS A 343 -63.22 -65.09 -31.31
CA LYS A 343 -63.90 -65.77 -32.43
C LYS A 343 -65.28 -66.31 -32.02
N ALA A 344 -65.44 -66.78 -30.78
CA ALA A 344 -66.74 -67.17 -30.23
C ALA A 344 -67.66 -65.97 -29.96
N GLU A 345 -67.16 -64.91 -29.33
CA GLU A 345 -67.88 -63.66 -29.05
C GLU A 345 -68.43 -63.01 -30.33
N LYS A 346 -67.61 -62.95 -31.40
CA LYS A 346 -68.03 -62.43 -32.72
C LYS A 346 -69.14 -63.28 -33.36
N LYS A 347 -69.15 -64.60 -33.15
CA LYS A 347 -70.27 -65.47 -33.56
C LYS A 347 -71.52 -65.22 -32.71
N LEU A 348 -71.36 -65.07 -31.39
CA LEU A 348 -72.46 -64.87 -30.45
C LEU A 348 -73.15 -63.51 -30.66
N LYS A 349 -72.38 -62.45 -30.97
CA LYS A 349 -72.91 -61.15 -31.41
C LYS A 349 -73.69 -61.22 -32.73
N LYS A 350 -73.27 -62.05 -33.70
CA LYS A 350 -74.07 -62.30 -34.93
C LYS A 350 -75.38 -63.02 -34.63
N LEU A 351 -75.35 -64.03 -33.75
CA LEU A 351 -76.55 -64.78 -33.36
C LEU A 351 -77.55 -63.89 -32.58
N LEU A 352 -77.06 -62.99 -31.72
CA LEU A 352 -77.91 -61.98 -31.06
C LEU A 352 -78.57 -61.02 -32.05
N GLY A 353 -77.84 -60.56 -33.08
CA GLY A 353 -78.42 -59.73 -34.16
C GLY A 353 -79.53 -60.46 -34.92
N MET A 354 -79.32 -61.73 -35.26
CA MET A 354 -80.35 -62.57 -35.89
C MET A 354 -81.56 -62.80 -34.98
N LEU A 355 -81.36 -62.89 -33.66
CA LEU A 355 -82.45 -63.04 -32.69
C LEU A 355 -83.32 -61.76 -32.60
N ASP A 356 -82.68 -60.59 -32.63
CA ASP A 356 -83.32 -59.26 -32.64
C ASP A 356 -84.07 -58.99 -33.96
N GLU A 357 -83.61 -59.54 -35.09
CA GLU A 357 -84.38 -59.57 -36.35
C GLU A 357 -85.60 -60.51 -36.27
N ILE A 358 -85.46 -61.69 -35.66
CA ILE A 358 -86.57 -62.64 -35.45
C ILE A 358 -87.65 -62.04 -34.54
N ASP A 359 -87.30 -61.34 -33.46
CA ASP A 359 -88.29 -60.75 -32.55
C ASP A 359 -89.06 -59.59 -33.23
N LYS A 360 -88.38 -58.77 -34.06
CA LYS A 360 -89.03 -57.76 -34.91
C LYS A 360 -90.00 -58.38 -35.93
N LEU A 361 -89.68 -59.55 -36.48
CA LEU A 361 -90.60 -60.30 -37.35
C LEU A 361 -91.78 -60.88 -36.56
N TRP A 362 -91.55 -61.39 -35.34
CA TRP A 362 -92.60 -61.90 -34.46
C TRP A 362 -93.60 -60.82 -34.04
N ILE A 363 -93.12 -59.61 -33.71
CA ILE A 363 -93.97 -58.44 -33.41
C ILE A 363 -94.87 -58.10 -34.62
N LYS A 364 -94.33 -58.08 -35.84
CA LYS A 364 -95.11 -57.87 -37.08
C LYS A 364 -96.13 -58.98 -37.34
N GLN A 365 -95.77 -60.23 -37.08
CA GLN A 365 -96.69 -61.37 -37.19
C GLN A 365 -97.82 -61.30 -36.16
N LYS A 366 -97.52 -60.82 -34.94
CA LYS A 366 -98.50 -60.64 -33.86
C LYS A 366 -99.49 -59.50 -34.14
N ALA A 367 -99.07 -58.48 -34.89
CA ALA A 367 -99.96 -57.42 -35.40
C ALA A 367 -100.92 -57.95 -36.47
N THR A 368 -100.40 -58.59 -37.52
CA THR A 368 -101.22 -59.16 -38.62
C THR A 368 -102.18 -60.27 -38.13
N ILE A 369 -101.84 -61.00 -37.07
CA ILE A 369 -102.78 -61.93 -36.40
C ILE A 369 -103.95 -61.20 -35.72
N LYS A 370 -103.77 -59.98 -35.21
CA LYS A 370 -104.89 -59.16 -34.68
C LYS A 370 -105.78 -58.65 -35.82
N GLU A 371 -105.20 -58.14 -36.90
CA GLU A 371 -105.93 -57.69 -38.09
C GLU A 371 -106.76 -58.83 -38.70
N LYS A 372 -106.17 -60.02 -38.85
CA LYS A 372 -106.87 -61.23 -39.29
C LYS A 372 -108.06 -61.60 -38.39
N LYS A 373 -108.00 -61.33 -37.08
CA LYS A 373 -109.14 -61.52 -36.16
C LYS A 373 -110.22 -60.45 -36.35
N ALA A 374 -109.84 -59.19 -36.61
CA ALA A 374 -110.79 -58.11 -36.88
C ALA A 374 -111.57 -58.37 -38.18
N PHE A 375 -110.89 -58.71 -39.28
CA PHE A 375 -111.55 -59.09 -40.54
C PHE A 375 -112.46 -60.31 -40.37
N LYS A 376 -112.05 -61.32 -39.58
CA LYS A 376 -112.91 -62.49 -39.32
C LYS A 376 -114.16 -62.16 -38.48
N ALA A 377 -114.16 -61.06 -37.72
CA ALA A 377 -115.38 -60.56 -37.06
C ALA A 377 -116.30 -59.81 -38.04
N GLN A 378 -115.73 -58.99 -38.93
CA GLN A 378 -116.50 -58.30 -39.97
C GLN A 378 -117.17 -59.28 -40.95
N VAL A 379 -116.47 -60.35 -41.36
CA VAL A 379 -117.06 -61.40 -42.20
C VAL A 379 -118.28 -62.03 -41.53
N LYS A 380 -118.23 -62.35 -40.22
CA LYS A 380 -119.38 -62.89 -39.49
C LYS A 380 -120.59 -61.95 -39.47
N SER A 381 -120.37 -60.64 -39.31
CA SER A 381 -121.44 -59.65 -39.37
C SER A 381 -122.15 -59.64 -40.72
N ILE A 382 -121.41 -59.85 -41.81
CA ILE A 382 -121.94 -59.90 -43.18
C ILE A 382 -122.60 -61.26 -43.46
N GLU A 383 -122.06 -62.37 -42.91
CA GLU A 383 -122.71 -63.69 -42.94
C GLU A 383 -124.08 -63.65 -42.26
N GLU A 384 -124.18 -62.99 -41.10
CA GLU A 384 -125.42 -62.81 -40.32
C GLU A 384 -126.43 -61.87 -41.05
N GLU A 385 -125.96 -60.83 -41.76
CA GLU A 385 -126.80 -60.01 -42.65
C GLU A 385 -127.32 -60.82 -43.86
N ILE A 386 -126.49 -61.68 -44.47
CA ILE A 386 -126.87 -62.53 -45.61
C ILE A 386 -127.93 -63.56 -45.21
N GLU A 387 -127.78 -64.23 -44.05
CA GLU A 387 -128.82 -65.14 -43.55
C GLU A 387 -130.15 -64.42 -43.33
N SER A 388 -130.13 -63.18 -42.80
CA SER A 388 -131.37 -62.40 -42.63
C SER A 388 -132.10 -62.16 -43.96
N LEU A 389 -131.37 -61.74 -45.00
CA LEU A 389 -131.93 -61.47 -46.33
C LEU A 389 -132.40 -62.74 -47.06
N ASP A 390 -131.74 -63.89 -46.86
CA ASP A 390 -132.20 -65.16 -47.46
C ASP A 390 -133.46 -65.70 -46.76
N THR A 391 -133.70 -65.38 -45.48
CA THR A 391 -135.00 -65.66 -44.84
C THR A 391 -136.13 -64.78 -45.39
N GLU A 392 -135.90 -63.50 -45.71
CA GLU A 392 -136.89 -62.65 -46.38
C GLU A 392 -137.17 -63.13 -47.81
N LEU A 393 -136.13 -63.48 -48.57
CA LEU A 393 -136.26 -64.11 -49.90
C LEU A 393 -137.05 -65.41 -49.84
N SER A 394 -136.86 -66.21 -48.80
CA SER A 394 -137.60 -67.46 -48.59
C SER A 394 -139.08 -67.22 -48.24
N GLN A 395 -139.40 -66.19 -47.46
CA GLN A 395 -140.78 -65.79 -47.18
C GLN A 395 -141.49 -65.28 -48.44
N LEU A 396 -140.83 -64.45 -49.25
CA LEU A 396 -141.39 -63.94 -50.51
C LEU A 396 -141.63 -65.08 -51.53
N LYS A 397 -140.69 -66.02 -51.67
CA LYS A 397 -140.88 -67.25 -52.49
C LYS A 397 -142.01 -68.14 -51.97
N PHE A 398 -142.23 -68.21 -50.65
CA PHE A 398 -143.35 -68.94 -50.08
C PHE A 398 -144.70 -68.27 -50.43
N GLN A 399 -144.76 -66.94 -50.39
CA GLN A 399 -145.96 -66.18 -50.82
C GLN A 399 -146.21 -66.33 -52.33
N GLU A 400 -145.19 -66.20 -53.17
CA GLU A 400 -145.27 -66.45 -54.62
C GLU A 400 -145.83 -67.85 -54.91
N LYS A 401 -145.26 -68.87 -54.28
CA LYS A 401 -145.69 -70.26 -54.46
C LYS A 401 -147.10 -70.49 -53.93
N HIS A 402 -147.51 -69.86 -52.83
CA HIS A 402 -148.88 -69.95 -52.30
C HIS A 402 -149.93 -69.45 -53.31
N TRP A 403 -149.65 -68.37 -54.03
CA TRP A 403 -150.55 -67.85 -55.07
C TRP A 403 -150.57 -68.71 -56.33
N GLN A 404 -149.43 -69.29 -56.74
CA GLN A 404 -149.36 -70.27 -57.83
C GLN A 404 -150.16 -71.55 -57.49
N ASP A 405 -149.99 -72.08 -56.27
CA ASP A 405 -150.75 -73.21 -55.72
C ASP A 405 -152.27 -72.97 -55.66
N LEU A 406 -152.71 -71.71 -55.59
CA LEU A 406 -154.13 -71.33 -55.54
C LEU A 406 -154.76 -71.25 -56.93
N MET A 407 -154.01 -70.74 -57.92
CA MET A 407 -154.39 -70.75 -59.34
C MET A 407 -154.62 -72.18 -59.85
N GLU A 408 -153.62 -73.06 -59.68
CA GLU A 408 -153.69 -74.43 -60.22
C GLU A 408 -154.83 -75.26 -59.58
N LYS A 409 -155.12 -75.05 -58.30
CA LYS A 409 -156.23 -75.71 -57.59
C LYS A 409 -157.61 -75.25 -58.06
N LEU A 410 -157.73 -74.10 -58.72
CA LEU A 410 -158.99 -73.66 -59.34
C LEU A 410 -159.14 -74.26 -60.74
N GLU A 411 -158.10 -74.24 -61.57
CA GLU A 411 -158.15 -74.80 -62.93
C GLU A 411 -158.34 -76.33 -62.93
N GLN A 412 -157.62 -77.07 -62.07
CA GLN A 412 -157.71 -78.53 -62.04
C GLN A 412 -159.03 -79.09 -61.44
N GLN A 413 -159.86 -78.27 -60.77
CA GLN A 413 -161.12 -78.72 -60.18
C GLN A 413 -162.29 -78.82 -61.16
N GLY A 414 -162.23 -78.13 -62.31
CA GLY A 414 -163.28 -78.17 -63.33
C GLY A 414 -163.56 -79.57 -63.89
N PRO A 415 -162.55 -80.34 -64.34
CA PRO A 415 -162.79 -81.64 -64.98
C PRO A 415 -163.10 -82.78 -64.00
N LYS A 416 -162.38 -82.87 -62.87
CA LYS A 416 -162.33 -84.10 -62.04
C LYS A 416 -163.67 -84.39 -61.33
N LYS A 417 -164.35 -83.35 -60.82
CA LYS A 417 -165.69 -83.48 -60.20
C LYS A 417 -166.77 -83.98 -61.18
N LEU A 418 -166.55 -83.87 -62.49
CA LEU A 418 -167.47 -84.39 -63.52
C LEU A 418 -167.25 -85.88 -63.83
N GLN A 419 -166.12 -86.46 -63.42
CA GLN A 419 -165.69 -87.80 -63.82
C GLN A 419 -165.83 -88.83 -62.68
N GLU A 420 -165.48 -88.49 -61.44
CA GLU A 420 -165.61 -89.40 -60.29
C GLU A 420 -167.08 -89.59 -59.86
N ALA A 421 -167.88 -88.52 -59.92
CA ALA A 421 -169.34 -88.58 -59.74
C ALA A 421 -170.06 -89.47 -60.78
N LYS A 422 -169.43 -89.75 -61.94
CA LYS A 422 -169.93 -90.71 -62.94
C LYS A 422 -169.50 -92.16 -62.66
N ARG A 423 -168.55 -92.41 -61.76
CA ARG A 423 -168.06 -93.76 -61.44
C ARG A 423 -168.79 -94.39 -60.26
N GLU A 424 -168.92 -93.67 -59.15
CA GLU A 424 -169.64 -94.17 -57.95
C GLU A 424 -171.15 -94.35 -58.22
N LEU A 425 -171.70 -93.57 -59.16
CA LEU A 425 -173.06 -93.75 -59.70
C LEU A 425 -173.27 -95.10 -60.42
N ASN A 426 -172.20 -95.81 -60.79
CA ASN A 426 -172.28 -97.10 -61.47
C ASN A 426 -171.91 -98.27 -60.54
N GLU A 427 -170.90 -98.14 -59.68
CA GLU A 427 -170.51 -99.23 -58.76
C GLU A 427 -171.57 -99.43 -57.65
N SER A 428 -172.15 -98.37 -57.09
CA SER A 428 -173.19 -98.49 -56.04
C SER A 428 -174.54 -99.05 -56.57
N LYS A 429 -174.83 -98.89 -57.87
CA LYS A 429 -176.01 -99.52 -58.51
C LYS A 429 -175.93 -101.05 -58.57
N ALA A 430 -174.72 -101.62 -58.58
CA ALA A 430 -174.55 -103.06 -58.71
C ALA A 430 -174.96 -103.84 -57.44
N SER A 431 -175.03 -103.20 -56.27
CA SER A 431 -175.25 -103.88 -54.99
C SER A 431 -176.65 -103.71 -54.37
N CYS A 432 -177.44 -102.72 -54.79
CA CYS A 432 -178.68 -102.34 -54.09
C CYS A 432 -179.99 -102.54 -54.87
N LEU A 433 -179.96 -103.20 -56.04
CA LEU A 433 -181.17 -103.64 -56.75
C LEU A 433 -182.17 -104.46 -55.88
N PRO A 434 -181.76 -105.24 -54.86
CA PRO A 434 -182.72 -105.90 -53.95
C PRO A 434 -183.44 -105.00 -52.93
N VAL A 435 -183.04 -103.73 -52.77
CA VAL A 435 -183.44 -102.89 -51.61
C VAL A 435 -184.40 -101.75 -51.97
N LEU A 436 -184.46 -101.34 -53.24
CA LEU A 436 -185.22 -100.16 -53.69
C LEU A 436 -186.76 -100.26 -53.57
N ALA A 437 -187.32 -101.42 -53.24
CA ALA A 437 -188.77 -101.67 -53.33
C ALA A 437 -189.56 -101.56 -52.00
N ARG A 438 -188.99 -101.04 -50.90
CA ARG A 438 -189.60 -101.19 -49.55
C ARG A 438 -189.51 -99.99 -48.59
N ILE A 439 -189.13 -98.80 -49.04
CA ILE A 439 -188.95 -97.62 -48.16
C ILE A 439 -189.76 -96.39 -48.59
N GLU A 440 -190.24 -96.31 -49.83
CA GLU A 440 -191.02 -95.15 -50.31
C GLU A 440 -192.38 -94.97 -49.59
N GLU A 441 -192.91 -96.00 -48.91
CA GLU A 441 -194.07 -95.89 -48.02
C GLU A 441 -193.79 -95.12 -46.70
N ARG A 442 -192.53 -94.93 -46.29
CA ARG A 442 -192.20 -94.34 -44.96
C ARG A 442 -192.08 -92.81 -44.92
N GLY A 443 -192.31 -92.12 -46.04
CA GLY A 443 -192.23 -90.65 -46.13
C GLY A 443 -193.30 -89.86 -45.35
N ALA A 444 -194.29 -90.53 -44.74
CA ALA A 444 -195.50 -89.88 -44.20
C ALA A 444 -195.52 -89.63 -42.66
N ALA A 445 -194.50 -90.04 -41.91
CA ALA A 445 -194.64 -90.22 -40.44
C ALA A 445 -194.05 -89.11 -39.54
N ILE A 446 -192.86 -88.58 -39.84
CA ILE A 446 -192.02 -87.88 -38.82
C ILE A 446 -192.35 -86.37 -38.66
N LEU A 447 -193.12 -85.77 -39.58
CA LEU A 447 -193.70 -84.42 -39.47
C LEU A 447 -194.73 -84.24 -38.31
N LYS A 448 -194.73 -85.13 -37.32
CA LYS A 448 -195.56 -85.11 -36.10
C LYS A 448 -194.78 -85.27 -34.79
N ALA A 449 -193.45 -85.39 -34.83
CA ALA A 449 -192.65 -85.78 -33.66
C ALA A 449 -192.04 -84.61 -32.87
N GLU A 450 -191.48 -83.61 -33.55
CA GLU A 450 -190.61 -82.60 -32.89
C GLU A 450 -191.36 -81.57 -32.04
N GLU A 451 -192.68 -81.45 -32.23
CA GLU A 451 -193.56 -80.56 -31.48
C GLU A 451 -193.59 -80.87 -29.96
N GLN A 452 -193.22 -82.12 -29.57
CA GLN A 452 -193.16 -82.55 -28.17
C GLN A 452 -191.88 -82.14 -27.42
N VAL A 453 -190.79 -81.80 -28.11
CA VAL A 453 -189.49 -81.50 -27.45
C VAL A 453 -189.48 -80.10 -26.82
N LYS A 454 -190.34 -79.21 -27.30
CA LYS A 454 -190.44 -77.80 -26.86
C LYS A 454 -190.76 -77.66 -25.37
N GLU A 455 -191.56 -78.56 -24.81
CA GLU A 455 -192.10 -78.45 -23.44
C GLU A 455 -191.11 -78.87 -22.32
N ILE A 456 -189.95 -79.43 -22.68
CA ILE A 456 -189.03 -80.04 -21.70
C ILE A 456 -187.96 -79.05 -21.21
N ARG A 457 -187.46 -78.14 -22.06
CA ARG A 457 -186.31 -77.27 -21.69
C ARG A 457 -186.66 -76.10 -20.78
N GLU A 458 -187.88 -75.56 -20.84
CA GLU A 458 -188.30 -74.45 -19.97
C GLU A 458 -188.27 -74.79 -18.47
N LYS A 459 -188.32 -76.09 -18.13
CA LYS A 459 -188.32 -76.60 -16.75
C LYS A 459 -186.93 -76.62 -16.09
N LEU A 460 -185.82 -76.47 -16.84
CA LEU A 460 -184.47 -76.63 -16.28
C LEU A 460 -183.91 -75.34 -15.63
N ASP A 461 -183.99 -74.20 -16.32
CA ASP A 461 -183.33 -72.96 -15.88
C ASP A 461 -184.00 -72.27 -14.68
N VAL A 462 -185.23 -72.66 -14.34
CA VAL A 462 -185.89 -72.27 -13.08
C VAL A 462 -185.08 -72.75 -11.86
N MET A 463 -184.35 -73.87 -11.98
CA MET A 463 -183.54 -74.42 -10.88
C MET A 463 -182.18 -73.71 -10.74
N HIS A 464 -181.49 -73.40 -11.84
CA HIS A 464 -180.16 -72.78 -11.75
C HIS A 464 -180.20 -71.35 -11.17
N LYS A 465 -181.27 -70.59 -11.40
CA LYS A 465 -181.47 -69.26 -10.78
C LYS A 465 -181.57 -69.27 -9.23
N LYS A 466 -181.69 -70.43 -8.59
CA LYS A 466 -181.62 -70.57 -7.12
C LYS A 466 -180.21 -70.83 -6.56
N LYS A 467 -179.23 -71.20 -7.39
CA LYS A 467 -177.89 -71.61 -6.93
C LYS A 467 -176.95 -70.43 -6.67
N ASP A 468 -176.75 -69.57 -7.67
CA ASP A 468 -175.54 -68.73 -7.70
C ASP A 468 -175.66 -67.38 -6.98
N ASN A 469 -176.84 -67.06 -6.42
CA ASN A 469 -176.99 -66.00 -5.41
C ASN A 469 -176.19 -66.28 -4.11
N THR A 470 -175.70 -67.50 -3.90
CA THR A 470 -175.02 -67.90 -2.66
C THR A 470 -173.51 -67.55 -2.62
N ILE A 471 -172.87 -67.31 -3.77
CA ILE A 471 -171.40 -67.07 -3.85
C ILE A 471 -171.03 -65.59 -3.63
N ALA A 472 -171.97 -64.66 -3.82
CA ALA A 472 -171.75 -63.20 -3.92
C ALA A 472 -171.34 -62.46 -2.61
N ARG A 473 -170.77 -63.15 -1.59
CA ARG A 473 -170.43 -62.55 -0.28
C ARG A 473 -169.10 -63.02 0.36
N GLY A 474 -168.27 -63.79 -0.35
CA GLY A 474 -167.11 -64.47 0.27
C GLY A 474 -165.84 -63.63 0.52
N GLU A 475 -165.47 -62.73 -0.40
CA GLU A 475 -164.05 -62.34 -0.60
C GLU A 475 -163.84 -60.82 -0.79
N ALA A 476 -164.28 -59.92 0.10
CA ALA A 476 -163.78 -59.82 1.48
C ALA A 476 -162.23 -59.79 1.62
N THR A 477 -161.50 -59.57 0.52
CA THR A 477 -160.04 -59.36 0.51
C THR A 477 -159.77 -57.86 0.74
N VAL A 478 -158.95 -57.39 1.71
CA VAL A 478 -157.88 -58.05 2.47
C VAL A 478 -156.85 -56.96 2.89
N GLN A 479 -155.95 -56.61 1.97
CA GLN A 479 -154.65 -55.94 2.19
C GLN A 479 -154.28 -55.15 0.91
N LYS A 480 -153.52 -54.04 0.84
CA LYS A 480 -152.55 -53.29 1.72
C LYS A 480 -152.51 -51.79 1.28
N ILE A 481 -151.99 -50.74 1.95
CA ILE A 481 -151.16 -50.52 3.18
C ILE A 481 -149.61 -50.38 2.97
N MET A 482 -149.00 -49.23 3.41
CA MET A 482 -147.54 -48.90 3.74
C MET A 482 -146.49 -48.54 2.62
N LYS A 483 -145.38 -47.73 2.77
CA LYS A 483 -144.89 -46.61 3.70
C LYS A 483 -143.42 -46.03 3.40
N GLU A 484 -142.90 -45.03 4.20
CA GLU A 484 -141.48 -44.58 4.60
C GLU A 484 -140.45 -43.65 3.79
N VAL A 485 -139.29 -43.19 4.39
CA VAL A 485 -138.49 -41.89 4.14
C VAL A 485 -136.94 -41.80 4.57
N CYS A 486 -136.13 -40.75 4.14
CA CYS A 486 -134.82 -40.10 4.66
C CYS A 486 -133.53 -40.08 3.71
N SER A 487 -132.31 -39.41 3.80
CA SER A 487 -131.45 -38.57 4.75
C SER A 487 -130.27 -37.72 4.06
N SER A 488 -129.22 -37.10 4.72
CA SER A 488 -128.18 -36.14 4.13
C SER A 488 -126.74 -35.87 4.82
N PRO A 489 -125.72 -35.13 4.21
CA PRO A 489 -124.25 -35.00 4.64
C PRO A 489 -123.45 -33.60 4.57
N SER A 490 -122.15 -33.43 5.02
CA SER A 490 -121.18 -32.23 4.81
C SER A 490 -119.67 -32.27 5.37
N SER A 491 -118.79 -31.29 4.98
CA SER A 491 -117.55 -30.69 5.67
C SER A 491 -116.04 -31.03 5.29
N ILE A 492 -115.02 -30.15 5.60
CA ILE A 492 -113.66 -29.96 4.93
C ILE A 492 -112.48 -29.21 5.73
N LEU A 493 -111.16 -29.33 5.33
CA LEU A 493 -109.90 -28.43 5.46
C LEU A 493 -108.82 -28.41 6.63
N HIS A 494 -107.48 -28.26 6.32
CA HIS A 494 -106.39 -27.28 6.78
C HIS A 494 -104.85 -27.66 6.61
N GLU A 495 -103.88 -26.85 7.09
CA GLU A 495 -102.44 -26.65 6.63
C GLU A 495 -101.25 -27.32 7.40
N SER A 496 -100.02 -27.39 6.78
CA SER A 496 -98.73 -26.73 7.22
C SER A 496 -97.35 -27.47 7.11
N SER A 497 -96.26 -26.70 6.84
CA SER A 497 -94.83 -26.78 7.28
C SER A 497 -93.75 -27.78 6.73
N GLU A 498 -92.68 -27.24 6.11
CA GLU A 498 -91.28 -27.78 6.02
C GLU A 498 -90.26 -26.60 5.92
N ARG A 499 -89.17 -26.54 6.73
CA ARG A 499 -87.75 -27.01 6.55
C ARG A 499 -86.84 -26.18 5.60
N PHE A 500 -85.83 -25.44 6.13
CA PHE A 500 -84.41 -25.82 6.43
C PHE A 500 -83.56 -26.14 5.17
N SER A 501 -82.34 -25.59 4.93
CA SER A 501 -81.59 -24.48 5.54
C SER A 501 -80.27 -24.18 4.77
N SER A 502 -79.79 -22.92 4.71
CA SER A 502 -78.37 -22.54 4.99
C SER A 502 -78.03 -21.07 4.68
N VAL A 503 -78.52 -20.15 5.52
CA VAL A 503 -77.86 -18.93 6.08
C VAL A 503 -78.80 -18.39 7.15
#